data_AF-G0LN08-F1
#
_entry.id   AF-G0LN08-F1
#
_cell.length_a   1.000
_cell.length_b   1.000
_cell.length_c   1.000
_cell.angle_alpha   90.00
_cell.angle_beta   90.00
_cell.angle_gamma   90.00
#
_symmetry.space_group_name_H-M   'P 1'
#
loop_
_entity.id
_entity.type
_entity.pdbx_description
1 polymer ?
#
loop_
_entity_poly.entity_id
_entity_poly.type
_entity_poly.pdbx_seq_one_letter_code
_entity_poly.pdbx_strand_id
1 'polypeptide(L)' 'MSNTSSTLGSCPFCDSVIPARAALLEYEVAGEQRLFAECDECDEPVQPQ' A
#
# COMPACT_ATOMS: atom_id res chain seq x y z
N MET A 1 -1.62 -20.78 10.52
CA MET A 1 -2.24 -19.84 9.57
C MET A 1 -1.82 -18.44 10.00
N SER A 2 -0.73 -17.91 9.44
CA SER A 2 -0.23 -16.59 9.84
C SER A 2 -1.01 -15.52 9.09
N ASN A 3 -2.19 -15.16 9.61
CA ASN A 3 -2.85 -13.90 9.29
C ASN A 3 -2.16 -12.78 10.09
N THR A 4 -0.86 -12.59 9.85
CA THR A 4 -0.27 -11.29 10.13
C THR A 4 -0.88 -10.37 9.10
N SER A 5 -1.81 -9.54 9.54
CA SER A 5 -2.32 -8.39 8.79
C SER A 5 -1.14 -7.45 8.52
N SER A 6 -0.34 -7.81 7.53
CA SER A 6 0.81 -7.03 7.07
C SER A 6 0.27 -5.69 6.55
N THR A 7 0.87 -4.60 6.98
CA THR A 7 0.57 -3.26 6.48
C THR A 7 1.59 -2.90 5.40
N LEU A 8 1.17 -2.17 4.38
CA LEU A 8 2.06 -1.69 3.30
C LEU A 8 2.74 -0.38 3.67
N GLY A 9 2.23 0.32 4.69
CA GLY A 9 2.69 1.64 5.10
C GLY A 9 1.49 2.55 5.40
N SER A 10 1.73 3.85 5.35
CA SER A 10 0.68 4.87 5.52
C SER A 10 0.35 5.59 4.21
N CYS A 11 -0.91 6.02 4.08
CA CYS A 11 -1.35 6.88 2.98
C CYS A 11 -0.64 8.23 3.07
N PRO A 12 0.03 8.71 2.00
CA PRO A 12 0.75 9.98 2.02
C PRO A 12 -0.16 11.22 2.09
N PHE A 13 -1.48 11.06 1.96
CA PHE A 13 -2.44 12.16 1.91
C PHE A 13 -3.24 12.32 3.21
N CYS A 14 -3.62 11.22 3.85
CA CYS A 14 -4.47 11.24 5.06
C CYS A 14 -3.86 10.48 6.24
N ASP A 15 -2.63 9.96 6.11
CA ASP A 15 -1.89 9.20 7.11
C ASP A 15 -2.56 7.90 7.60
N SER A 16 -3.63 7.47 6.94
CA SER A 16 -4.31 6.20 7.26
C SER A 16 -3.41 5.00 6.97
N VAL A 17 -3.55 3.95 7.78
CA VAL A 17 -2.77 2.71 7.61
C VAL A 17 -3.33 1.94 6.42
N ILE A 18 -2.47 1.56 5.47
CA ILE A 18 -2.86 0.80 4.30
C ILE A 18 -2.57 -0.69 4.52
N PRO A 19 -3.58 -1.57 4.46
CA PRO A 19 -3.37 -3.01 4.64
C PRO A 19 -2.80 -3.67 3.37
N ALA A 20 -2.06 -4.76 3.51
CA ALA A 20 -1.49 -5.51 2.37
C ALA A 20 -2.54 -6.00 1.35
N ARG A 21 -3.77 -6.25 1.81
CA ARG A 21 -4.89 -6.62 0.92
C ARG A 21 -5.30 -5.52 -0.06
N ALA A 22 -4.90 -4.27 0.20
CA ALA A 22 -5.23 -3.12 -0.64
C ALA A 22 -4.18 -2.87 -1.74
N ALA A 23 -3.14 -3.72 -1.84
CA ALA A 23 -2.20 -3.65 -2.96
C ALA A 23 -2.93 -3.86 -4.29
N LEU A 24 -2.73 -2.94 -5.23
CA LEU A 24 -3.28 -3.00 -6.58
C LEU A 24 -2.26 -3.59 -7.56
N LEU A 25 -1.00 -3.14 -7.45
CA LEU A 25 0.10 -3.65 -8.27
C LEU A 25 1.44 -3.49 -7.56
N GLU A 26 2.33 -4.45 -7.79
CA GLU A 26 3.74 -4.41 -7.42
C GLU A 26 4.58 -4.38 -8.70
N TYR A 27 5.63 -3.57 -8.72
CA TYR A 27 6.47 -3.39 -9.89
C TYR A 27 7.88 -2.99 -9.47
N GLU A 28 8.86 -3.31 -10.31
CA GLU A 28 10.26 -2.99 -10.08
C GLU A 28 10.68 -1.79 -10.93
N VAL A 29 11.38 -0.82 -10.33
CA VAL A 29 12.02 0.30 -11.03
C VAL A 29 13.48 0.38 -10.62
N ALA A 30 14.39 0.21 -11.58
CA ALA A 30 15.84 0.25 -11.33
C ALA A 30 16.32 -0.70 -10.21
N GLY A 31 15.68 -1.87 -10.07
CA GLY A 31 15.98 -2.85 -9.02
C GLY A 31 15.30 -2.58 -7.67
N GLU A 32 14.51 -1.52 -7.55
CA GLU A 32 13.73 -1.23 -6.35
C GLU A 32 12.27 -1.68 -6.53
N GLN A 33 11.79 -2.49 -5.58
CA GLN A 33 10.38 -2.85 -5.52
C GLN A 33 9.54 -1.64 -5.08
N ARG A 34 8.54 -1.33 -5.90
CA ARG A 34 7.55 -0.27 -5.69
C ARG A 34 6.16 -0.89 -5.78
N LEU A 35 5.18 -0.25 -5.18
CA LEU A 35 3.79 -0.70 -5.24
C LEU A 35 2.82 0.47 -5.25
N PHE A 36 1.66 0.24 -5.84
CA PHE A 36 0.47 1.06 -5.65
C PHE A 36 -0.56 0.28 -4.85
N ALA A 37 -1.26 0.97 -3.96
CA ALA A 37 -2.35 0.44 -3.17
C ALA A 37 -3.52 1.42 -3.17
N GLU A 38 -4.74 0.91 -3.01
CA GLU A 38 -5.93 1.74 -2.81
C GLU A 38 -6.02 2.18 -1.35
N CYS A 39 -6.28 3.47 -1.11
CA CYS A 39 -6.56 3.96 0.23
C CYS A 39 -8.07 3.93 0.50
N ASP A 40 -8.51 3.10 1.45
CA ASP A 40 -9.92 2.97 1.85
C ASP A 40 -10.54 4.31 2.34
N GLU A 41 -9.73 5.26 2.82
CA GLU A 41 -10.21 6.57 3.32
C GLU A 41 -10.26 7.65 2.24
N CYS A 42 -9.38 7.58 1.23
CA CYS A 42 -9.34 8.54 0.14
C CYS A 42 -10.13 8.07 -1.10
N ASP A 43 -10.41 6.76 -1.19
CA ASP A 43 -10.90 6.10 -2.41
C ASP A 43 -10.01 6.40 -3.65
N GLU A 44 -8.70 6.51 -3.42
CA GLU A 44 -7.71 6.84 -4.45
C GLU A 44 -6.52 5.88 -4.42
N PRO A 45 -5.89 5.60 -5.58
CA PRO A 45 -4.65 4.85 -5.66
C PRO A 45 -3.47 5.70 -5.18
N VAL A 46 -2.69 5.16 -4.24
CA VAL A 46 -1.56 5.84 -3.58
C VAL A 46 -0.31 4.96 -3.51
N GLN A 47 0.83 5.57 -3.21
CA GLN A 47 2.07 4.87 -2.87
C GLN A 47 2.32 4.98 -1.35
N PRO A 48 2.11 3.89 -0.59
CA PRO A 48 2.36 3.90 0.86
C PRO A 48 3.79 4.27 1.22
N GLN A 49 3.97 4.95 2.36
CA GLN A 49 5.27 5.34 2.94
C GLN A 49 5.62 4.49 4.17
#